data_AF-A0A7W7SK19-F1
#
_entry.id   AF-A0A7W7SK19-F1
#
_cell.length_a   1.000
_cell.length_b   1.000
_cell.length_c   1.000
_cell.angle_alpha   90.00
_cell.angle_beta   90.00
_cell.angle_gamma   90.00
#
_symmetry.space_group_name_H-M   'P 1'
#
loop_
_entity.id
_entity.type
_entity.pdbx_description
1 polymer ?
#
loop_
_entity_poly.entity_id
_entity_poly.type
_entity_poly.pdbx_seq_one_letter_code
_entity_poly.pdbx_strand_id
1 'polypeptide(L)'
;MHCFQDTSGEPLRWYVNFEKPYLRRQGVGIDTLDLVVTPDLSGPHWKDRDEYAQLRRLGVIDDYLHRQVERAKGRAITMLDNRTGPFAGGWPAWAPDPAWPLPELPADADVPD
;
A
#
# COMPACT_ATOMS: atom_id res chain seq x y z
N MET A 1 -1.01 -0.39 -2.91
CA MET A 1 -1.47 -1.72 -2.43
C MET A 1 -0.49 -2.77 -2.92
N HIS A 2 -0.16 -3.75 -2.08
CA HIS A 2 0.86 -4.76 -2.34
C HIS A 2 0.31 -6.15 -2.04
N CYS A 3 0.72 -7.14 -2.84
CA CYS A 3 0.51 -8.56 -2.57
C CYS A 3 1.84 -9.16 -2.17
N PHE A 4 1.93 -9.72 -0.97
CA PHE A 4 3.13 -10.39 -0.50
C PHE A 4 2.98 -11.89 -0.74
N GLN A 5 4.03 -12.50 -1.29
CA GLN A 5 4.16 -13.94 -1.49
C GLN A 5 5.36 -14.46 -0.70
N ASP A 6 5.40 -15.75 -0.41
CA ASP A 6 6.59 -16.41 0.12
C ASP A 6 7.58 -16.77 -1.00
N THR A 7 8.67 -17.45 -0.64
CA THR A 7 9.71 -17.87 -1.61
C THR A 7 9.24 -18.89 -2.63
N SER A 8 8.11 -19.56 -2.39
CA SER A 8 7.48 -20.51 -3.33
C SER A 8 6.45 -19.85 -4.24
N GLY A 9 6.14 -18.57 -4.03
CA GLY A 9 5.12 -17.83 -4.77
C GLY A 9 3.72 -17.95 -4.14
N GLU A 10 3.59 -18.60 -2.99
CA GLU A 10 2.31 -18.74 -2.31
C GLU A 10 1.89 -17.41 -1.66
N PRO A 11 0.60 -16.99 -1.78
CA PRO A 11 0.14 -15.73 -1.21
C PRO A 11 0.20 -15.70 0.31
N LEU A 12 0.90 -14.71 0.87
CA LEU A 12 1.03 -14.50 2.30
C LEU A 12 0.04 -13.49 2.87
N ARG A 13 -0.15 -12.35 2.20
CA ARG A 13 -1.10 -11.29 2.62
C ARG A 13 -1.26 -10.21 1.57
N TRP A 14 -2.36 -9.50 1.67
CA TRP A 14 -2.57 -8.21 1.03
C TRP A 14 -2.20 -7.06 1.97
N TYR A 15 -1.72 -5.97 1.40
CA TYR A 15 -1.34 -4.78 2.14
C TYR A 15 -1.83 -3.53 1.43
N VAL A 16 -2.79 -2.85 2.04
CA VAL A 16 -3.36 -1.62 1.53
C VAL A 16 -2.60 -0.45 2.14
N ASN A 17 -1.96 0.33 1.30
CA ASN A 17 -1.24 1.51 1.71
C ASN A 17 -2.07 2.76 1.40
N PHE A 18 -2.50 3.49 2.42
CA PHE A 18 -3.11 4.81 2.39
C PHE A 18 -2.07 5.91 2.23
N GLU A 19 -1.71 6.12 0.98
CA GLU A 19 -0.76 7.15 0.57
C GLU A 19 -1.45 8.38 -0.03
N LYS A 20 -0.70 9.49 -0.08
CA LYS A 20 -1.11 10.61 -0.93
C LYS A 20 -1.09 10.14 -2.39
N PRO A 21 -1.93 10.73 -3.27
CA PRO A 21 -1.90 10.39 -4.68
C PRO A 21 -0.47 10.48 -5.23
N TYR A 22 -0.08 9.49 -6.04
CA TYR A 22 1.25 9.43 -6.62
C TYR A 22 1.53 10.68 -7.46
N LEU A 23 2.50 11.48 -7.02
CA LEU A 23 3.20 12.39 -7.91
C LEU A 23 4.34 11.59 -8.52
N ARG A 24 4.14 11.07 -9.74
CA ARG A 24 5.26 10.47 -10.49
C ARG A 24 6.26 11.57 -10.80
N ARG A 25 7.36 11.60 -10.03
CA ARG A 25 8.57 12.34 -10.39
C ARG A 25 9.55 11.38 -11.02
N GLN A 26 10.33 11.85 -11.99
CA GLN A 26 11.41 11.05 -12.54
C GLN A 26 12.42 10.80 -11.40
N GLY A 27 12.60 9.55 -10.97
CA GLY A 27 13.71 9.15 -10.11
C GLY A 27 13.46 9.02 -8.58
N VAL A 28 12.43 9.62 -7.98
CA VAL A 28 12.48 9.92 -6.51
C VAL A 28 11.37 9.27 -5.63
N GLY A 29 10.51 8.39 -6.17
CA GLY A 29 9.64 7.54 -5.33
C GLY A 29 8.34 8.18 -4.80
N ILE A 30 7.77 7.61 -3.72
CA ILE A 30 6.37 7.78 -3.27
C ILE A 30 6.27 7.71 -1.71
N ASP A 31 5.39 8.54 -1.08
CA ASP A 31 5.17 8.65 0.39
C ASP A 31 3.84 8.04 0.92
N THR A 32 3.84 7.36 2.10
CA THR A 32 2.77 6.39 2.42
C THR A 32 2.41 6.10 3.92
N LEU A 33 1.29 5.40 4.22
CA LEU A 33 0.74 4.95 5.54
C LEU A 33 -0.14 3.68 5.38
N ASP A 34 -0.17 2.71 6.31
CA ASP A 34 -0.56 1.33 5.94
C ASP A 34 -1.79 0.62 6.61
N LEU A 35 -2.26 -0.48 5.99
CA LEU A 35 -3.28 -1.46 6.43
C LEU A 35 -2.94 -2.87 5.91
N VAL A 36 -3.18 -3.91 6.71
CA VAL A 36 -2.93 -5.32 6.34
C VAL A 36 -4.25 -6.08 6.15
N VAL A 37 -4.32 -6.96 5.16
CA VAL A 37 -5.46 -7.86 4.90
C VAL A 37 -4.94 -9.28 4.70
N THR A 38 -5.63 -10.27 5.25
CA THR A 38 -5.24 -11.68 5.11
C THR A 38 -5.35 -12.16 3.65
N PRO A 39 -4.55 -13.14 3.22
CA PRO A 39 -4.54 -13.59 1.82
C PRO A 39 -5.85 -14.27 1.40
N ASP A 40 -6.54 -14.91 2.35
CA ASP A 40 -7.86 -15.51 2.18
C ASP A 40 -9.01 -14.48 2.17
N LEU A 41 -8.68 -13.19 2.35
CA LEU A 41 -9.63 -12.08 2.45
C LEU A 41 -10.67 -12.24 3.58
N SER A 42 -10.40 -13.07 4.59
CA SER A 42 -11.34 -13.35 5.68
C SER A 42 -11.56 -12.16 6.63
N GLY A 43 -10.67 -11.16 6.62
CA GLY A 43 -10.93 -9.87 7.25
C GLY A 43 -9.72 -8.92 7.29
N PRO A 44 -9.95 -7.60 7.43
CA PRO A 44 -8.88 -6.62 7.56
C PRO A 44 -8.34 -6.53 8.99
N HIS A 45 -7.02 -6.38 9.13
CA HIS A 45 -6.35 -6.08 10.39
C HIS A 45 -5.58 -4.75 10.29
N TRP A 46 -5.89 -3.82 11.19
CA TRP A 46 -5.26 -2.48 11.20
C TRP A 46 -3.85 -2.53 11.77
N LYS A 47 -2.89 -1.95 11.04
CA LYS A 47 -1.51 -1.73 11.47
C LYS A 47 -1.29 -0.24 11.78
N ASP A 48 -0.24 0.07 12.53
CA ASP A 48 0.30 1.41 12.77
C ASP A 48 -0.71 2.43 13.33
N ARG A 49 -1.68 1.94 14.12
CA ARG A 49 -2.74 2.78 14.71
C ARG A 49 -2.17 3.78 15.71
N ASP A 50 -1.16 3.38 16.47
CA ASP A 50 -0.57 4.19 17.52
C ASP A 50 0.32 5.27 16.93
N GLU A 51 1.08 4.94 15.89
CA GLU A 51 1.86 5.84 15.06
C GLU A 51 0.95 6.85 14.36
N TYR A 52 -0.15 6.40 13.76
CA TYR A 52 -1.15 7.29 13.17
C TYR A 52 -1.74 8.26 14.20
N ALA A 53 -2.11 7.77 15.37
CA ALA A 53 -2.61 8.61 16.45
C ALA A 53 -1.56 9.60 16.95
N GLN A 54 -0.28 9.20 16.99
CA GLN A 54 0.83 10.10 17.31
C GLN A 54 1.01 11.18 16.24
N LEU A 55 0.99 10.84 14.96
CA LEU A 55 1.09 11.81 13.86
C LEU A 55 -0.08 12.80 13.85
N ARG A 56 -1.28 12.38 14.24
CA ARG A 56 -2.42 13.29 14.48
C ARG A 56 -2.17 14.23 15.65
N ARG A 57 -1.69 13.71 16.79
CA ARG A 57 -1.36 14.54 17.97
C ARG A 57 -0.27 15.57 17.68
N LEU A 58 0.70 15.22 16.84
CA LEU A 58 1.78 16.12 16.41
C LEU A 58 1.36 17.08 15.29
N GLY A 59 0.12 17.00 14.78
CA GLY A 59 -0.37 17.86 13.71
C GLY A 59 0.18 17.54 12.31
N VAL A 60 0.97 16.47 12.17
CA VAL A 60 1.45 15.99 10.86
C VAL A 60 0.28 15.51 10.00
N ILE A 61 -0.72 14.90 10.66
CA ILE A 61 -2.00 14.55 10.05
C ILE A 61 -3.07 15.46 10.65
N ASP A 62 -3.43 16.49 9.91
CA ASP A 62 -4.53 17.39 10.27
C ASP A 62 -5.90 16.75 10.03
N ASP A 63 -6.96 17.45 10.45
CA ASP A 63 -8.33 16.94 10.31
C ASP A 63 -8.77 16.81 8.85
N TYR A 64 -8.20 17.59 7.95
CA TYR A 64 -8.50 17.46 6.52
C TYR A 64 -7.93 16.15 5.98
N LEU A 65 -6.66 15.87 6.22
CA LEU A 65 -5.99 14.64 5.81
C LEU A 65 -6.61 13.42 6.50
N HIS A 66 -6.96 13.53 7.78
CA HIS A 66 -7.67 12.46 8.49
C HIS A 66 -8.99 12.09 7.79
N ARG A 67 -9.80 13.06 7.38
CA ARG A 67 -11.04 12.78 6.62
C ARG A 67 -10.77 12.09 5.28
N GLN A 68 -9.68 12.44 4.60
CA GLN A 68 -9.30 11.75 3.35
C GLN A 68 -8.89 10.29 3.61
N VAL A 69 -8.13 10.04 4.67
CA VAL A 69 -7.76 8.69 5.11
C VAL A 69 -9.00 7.87 5.44
N GLU A 70 -9.95 8.39 6.23
CA GLU A 70 -11.19 7.65 6.56
C GLU A 70 -12.03 7.34 5.31
N ARG A 71 -12.10 8.26 4.34
CA ARG A 71 -12.77 7.99 3.04
C ARG A 71 -12.05 6.91 2.25
N ALA A 72 -10.71 6.93 2.22
CA ALA A 72 -9.91 5.93 1.53
C ALA A 72 -10.07 4.55 2.19
N LYS A 73 -10.08 4.49 3.53
CA LYS A 73 -10.36 3.28 4.32
C LYS A 73 -11.70 2.68 3.94
N GLY A 74 -12.76 3.50 3.90
CA GLY A 74 -14.09 3.06 3.48
C GLY A 74 -14.09 2.44 2.08
N ARG A 75 -13.44 3.08 1.10
CA ARG A 75 -13.31 2.54 -0.27
C ARG A 75 -12.57 1.21 -0.29
N ALA A 76 -11.46 1.09 0.43
CA ALA A 76 -10.67 -0.15 0.48
C ALA A 76 -11.47 -1.30 1.08
N ILE A 77 -12.20 -1.06 2.17
CA ILE A 77 -13.11 -2.06 2.78
C ILE A 77 -14.21 -2.45 1.80
N THR A 78 -14.87 -1.49 1.14
CA THR A 78 -15.89 -1.80 0.13
C THR A 78 -15.34 -2.65 -1.01
N MET A 79 -14.12 -2.37 -1.48
CA MET A 79 -13.50 -3.17 -2.53
C MET A 79 -13.19 -4.59 -2.04
N LEU A 80 -12.71 -4.74 -0.81
CA LEU A 80 -12.43 -6.02 -0.17
C LEU A 80 -13.71 -6.85 -0.03
N ASP A 81 -14.75 -6.29 0.60
CA ASP A 81 -16.03 -6.98 0.86
C ASP A 81 -16.70 -7.45 -0.42
N ASN A 82 -16.63 -6.64 -1.48
CA ASN A 82 -17.23 -6.95 -2.78
C ASN A 82 -16.29 -7.74 -3.71
N ARG A 83 -15.05 -8.02 -3.30
CA ARG A 83 -14.00 -8.65 -4.13
C ARG A 83 -13.84 -7.96 -5.50
N THR A 84 -13.68 -6.64 -5.47
CA THR A 84 -13.58 -5.79 -6.68
C THR A 84 -12.23 -5.10 -6.78
N GLY A 85 -11.99 -4.47 -7.95
CA GLY A 85 -10.77 -3.73 -8.21
C GLY A 85 -9.54 -4.63 -8.05
N PRO A 86 -8.53 -4.21 -7.30
CA PRO A 86 -7.35 -5.05 -7.12
C PRO A 86 -7.58 -6.36 -6.37
N PHE A 87 -8.71 -6.53 -5.65
CA PHE A 87 -9.07 -7.78 -4.99
C PHE A 87 -9.85 -8.75 -5.90
N ALA A 88 -10.14 -8.36 -7.15
CA ALA A 88 -10.95 -9.16 -8.08
C ALA A 88 -10.22 -10.39 -8.67
N GLY A 89 -8.98 -10.66 -8.27
CA GLY A 89 -8.22 -11.89 -8.61
C GLY A 89 -6.95 -11.65 -9.45
N GLY A 90 -6.20 -12.73 -9.68
CA GLY A 90 -5.03 -12.77 -10.57
C GLY A 90 -3.70 -12.32 -9.94
N TRP A 91 -3.72 -11.27 -9.12
CA TRP A 91 -2.50 -10.74 -8.50
C TRP A 91 -1.76 -11.70 -7.56
N PRO A 92 -2.42 -12.53 -6.72
CA PRO A 92 -1.69 -13.45 -5.86
C PRO A 92 -0.97 -14.57 -6.61
N ALA A 93 -1.34 -14.82 -7.88
CA ALA A 93 -0.69 -15.79 -8.74
C ALA A 93 0.24 -15.13 -9.78
N TRP A 94 0.35 -13.81 -9.77
CA TRP A 94 1.24 -13.09 -10.67
C TRP A 94 2.70 -13.33 -10.27
N ALA A 95 3.57 -13.44 -11.27
CA ALA A 95 5.02 -13.51 -11.11
C ALA A 95 5.69 -12.60 -12.15
N PRO A 96 6.83 -11.95 -11.81
CA PRO A 96 7.60 -11.20 -12.78
C PRO A 96 8.18 -12.12 -13.86
N ASP A 97 8.39 -11.59 -15.06
CA ASP A 97 9.10 -12.32 -16.11
C ASP A 97 10.56 -12.54 -15.68
N PRO A 98 11.05 -13.80 -15.66
CA PRO A 98 12.43 -14.09 -15.24
C PRO A 98 13.50 -13.45 -16.15
N ALA A 99 13.14 -12.99 -17.35
CA ALA A 99 14.05 -12.26 -18.24
C ALA A 99 14.19 -10.78 -17.88
N TRP A 100 13.39 -10.23 -16.95
CA TRP A 100 13.52 -8.84 -16.53
C TRP A 100 14.86 -8.61 -15.81
N PRO A 101 15.66 -7.61 -16.24
CA PRO A 101 16.90 -7.30 -15.56
C PRO A 101 16.62 -6.73 -14.17
N LEU A 102 17.55 -6.97 -13.24
CA LEU A 102 17.52 -6.29 -11.94
C LEU A 102 17.74 -4.79 -12.16
N PRO A 103 16.86 -3.92 -11.66
CA PRO A 103 17.05 -2.48 -11.77
C PRO A 103 18.19 -2.03 -10.85
N GLU A 104 19.00 -1.08 -11.32
CA GLU A 104 20.00 -0.39 -10.51
C GLU A 104 19.40 0.84 -9.84
N LEU A 105 19.80 1.12 -8.60
CA LEU A 105 19.42 2.34 -7.90
C LEU A 105 20.28 3.50 -8.46
N PRO A 106 19.67 4.57 -9.01
CA PRO A 106 20.42 5.73 -9.48
C PRO A 106 21.24 6.36 -8.34
N ALA A 107 22.45 6.84 -8.66
CA ALA A 107 23.35 7.43 -7.66
C ALA A 107 22.84 8.76 -7.07
N ASP A 108 21.89 9.39 -7.73
CA ASP A 108 21.25 10.66 -7.39
C ASP A 108 19.81 10.49 -6.87
N ALA A 109 19.43 9.27 -6.48
CA ALA A 109 18.07 8.96 -6.03
C ALA A 109 17.64 9.69 -4.75
N ASP A 110 18.59 10.25 -3.99
CA ASP A 110 18.36 11.01 -2.75
C ASP A 110 18.35 12.53 -2.94
N VAL A 111 18.65 13.02 -4.15
CA VAL A 111 18.69 14.45 -4.45
C VAL A 111 17.25 14.96 -4.60
N PRO A 112 16.79 15.88 -3.72
CA PRO A 112 15.47 16.50 -3.86
C PRO A 112 15.43 17.40 -5.11
N ASP A 113 14.33 17.35 -5.86
CA ASP A 113 14.02 18.32 -6.93
C ASP A 113 13.93 19.77 -6.40
#